data_AF-A0A842UA26-F1
#
_entry.id   AF-A0A842UA26-F1
#
_cell.length_a   1.000
_cell.length_b   1.000
_cell.length_c   1.000
_cell.angle_alpha   90.00
_cell.angle_beta   90.00
_cell.angle_gamma   90.00
#
_symmetry.space_group_name_H-M   'P 1'
#
loop_
_entity.id
_entity.type
_entity.pdbx_description
1 polymer ?
#
loop_
_entity_poly.entity_id
_entity_poly.type
_entity_poly.pdbx_seq_one_letter_code
_entity_poly.pdbx_strand_id
1 'polypeptide(L)'
;MEGTVKWFNRNKGYGFVEGEDGNDYFVHSSAIAEGTFLRDGDKVSFEPAETERGKQAQNVKLLQKGSEVGKESAEGAESAEGAESTEESNE
;
A
#
# COMPACT_ATOMS: atom_id res chain seq x y z
N MET A 1 3.35 -4.71 10.63
CA MET A 1 3.29 -3.55 11.53
C MET A 1 2.76 -2.38 10.75
N GLU A 2 1.91 -1.55 11.34
CA GLU A 2 1.37 -0.38 10.64
C GLU A 2 2.14 0.88 11.08
N GLY A 3 2.13 1.87 10.22
CA GLY A 3 2.71 3.17 10.53
C GLY A 3 2.29 4.24 9.56
N THR A 4 2.68 5.46 9.90
CA THR A 4 2.40 6.66 9.14
C THR A 4 3.68 7.15 8.51
N VAL A 5 3.65 7.42 7.20
CA VAL A 5 4.81 7.97 6.51
C VAL A 5 5.05 9.40 7.01
N LYS A 6 6.16 9.64 7.71
CA LYS A 6 6.55 11.01 8.11
C LYS A 6 6.94 11.82 6.89
N TRP A 7 7.79 11.23 6.06
CA TRP A 7 8.24 11.83 4.81
C TRP A 7 8.90 10.78 3.93
N PHE A 8 8.79 10.97 2.62
CA PHE A 8 9.46 10.13 1.64
C PHE A 8 10.03 10.98 0.51
N ASN A 9 11.32 10.83 0.22
CA ASN A 9 11.99 11.58 -0.84
C ASN A 9 12.19 10.70 -2.07
N ARG A 10 11.30 10.84 -3.06
CA ARG A 10 11.36 10.08 -4.32
C ARG A 10 12.61 10.35 -5.13
N ASN A 11 13.14 11.57 -5.09
CA ASN A 11 14.37 11.91 -5.84
C ASN A 11 15.57 11.14 -5.29
N LYS A 12 15.60 10.89 -3.98
CA LYS A 12 16.69 10.15 -3.35
C LYS A 12 16.39 8.66 -3.14
N GLY A 13 15.13 8.24 -3.24
CA GLY A 13 14.70 6.84 -3.08
C GLY A 13 14.68 6.35 -1.63
N TYR A 14 14.56 7.23 -0.63
CA TYR A 14 14.45 6.84 0.77
C TYR A 14 13.54 7.78 1.57
N GLY A 15 13.09 7.29 2.73
CA GLY A 15 12.28 8.05 3.67
C GLY A 15 12.20 7.42 5.04
N PHE A 16 11.25 7.90 5.85
CA PHE A 16 10.99 7.38 7.19
C PHE A 16 9.50 7.18 7.42
N VAL A 17 9.19 6.08 8.08
CA VAL A 17 7.84 5.71 8.52
C VAL A 17 7.85 5.66 10.04
N GLU A 18 6.92 6.36 10.66
CA GLU A 18 6.67 6.28 12.10
C GLU A 18 5.74 5.11 12.37
N GLY A 19 6.25 4.07 13.03
CA GLY A 19 5.41 2.95 13.45
C GLY A 19 4.47 3.37 14.58
N GLU A 20 3.39 2.61 14.79
CA GLU A 20 2.46 2.86 15.89
C GLU A 20 3.11 2.76 17.29
N ASP A 21 4.24 2.05 17.40
CA ASP A 21 5.08 2.02 18.60
C ASP A 21 5.84 3.34 18.86
N GLY A 22 5.68 4.37 18.02
CA GLY A 22 6.39 5.65 18.12
C GLY A 22 7.86 5.58 17.71
N ASN A 23 8.27 4.51 17.03
CA ASN A 23 9.63 4.34 16.54
C ASN A 23 9.73 4.75 15.06
N ASP A 24 10.83 5.40 14.67
CA ASP A 24 11.11 5.72 13.28
C ASP A 24 11.79 4.53 12.56
N TYR A 25 11.20 4.09 11.46
CA TYR A 25 11.70 3.01 10.61
C TYR A 25 12.18 3.59 9.27
N PHE A 26 13.40 3.23 8.89
CA PHE A 26 13.96 3.64 7.61
C PHE A 26 13.33 2.85 6.46
N VAL A 27 12.84 3.53 5.42
CA VAL A 27 12.30 2.88 4.22
C VAL A 27 13.13 3.23 2.99
N HIS A 28 13.45 2.21 2.19
CA HIS A 28 14.13 2.36 0.91
C HIS A 28 13.16 2.09 -0.25
N SER A 29 13.35 2.74 -1.40
CA SER A 29 12.52 2.54 -2.59
C SER A 29 12.48 1.08 -3.05
N SER A 30 13.53 0.31 -2.76
CA SER A 30 13.59 -1.12 -3.09
C SER A 30 12.66 -1.99 -2.23
N ALA A 31 12.18 -1.49 -1.09
CA ALA A 31 11.26 -2.18 -0.21
C ALA A 31 9.78 -1.82 -0.49
N ILE A 32 9.55 -0.92 -1.45
CA ILE A 32 8.23 -0.47 -1.88
C ILE A 32 7.87 -1.22 -3.17
N ALA A 33 6.63 -1.69 -3.28
CA ALA A 33 6.16 -2.34 -4.51
C ALA A 33 6.23 -1.39 -5.72
N GLU A 34 6.61 -1.92 -6.88
CA GLU A 34 6.65 -1.14 -8.12
C GLU A 34 5.29 -0.47 -8.42
N GLY A 35 5.33 0.80 -8.80
CA GLY A 35 4.13 1.61 -9.04
C GLY A 35 3.44 2.14 -7.77
N THR A 36 3.93 1.79 -6.57
CA THR A 36 3.41 2.34 -5.31
C THR A 36 4.24 3.54 -4.86
N PHE A 37 3.58 4.63 -4.49
CA PHE A 37 4.25 5.85 -4.04
C PHE A 37 3.78 6.25 -2.65
N LEU A 38 4.74 6.41 -1.74
CA LEU A 38 4.48 6.96 -0.42
C LEU A 38 4.40 8.49 -0.49
N ARG A 39 3.45 9.05 0.23
CA ARG A 39 3.31 10.49 0.53
C ARG A 39 3.34 10.67 2.04
N ASP A 40 3.65 11.89 2.47
CA ASP A 40 3.48 12.28 3.87
C ASP A 40 2.04 12.06 4.33
N GLY A 41 1.89 11.44 5.51
CA GLY A 41 0.59 11.13 6.10
C GLY A 41 -0.11 9.88 5.57
N ASP A 42 0.43 9.18 4.57
CA ASP A 42 -0.11 7.88 4.15
C ASP A 42 0.02 6.84 5.27
N LYS A 43 -1.02 6.03 5.46
CA LYS A 43 -0.93 4.83 6.30
C LYS A 43 -0.41 3.67 5.48
N VAL A 44 0.62 3.01 6.00
CA VAL A 44 1.29 1.90 5.35
C VAL A 44 1.45 0.74 6.32
N SER A 45 1.43 -0.48 5.77
CA SER A 45 1.84 -1.69 6.46
C SER A 45 3.25 -2.04 6.03
N PHE A 46 4.12 -2.34 6.99
CA PHE A 46 5.49 -2.75 6.74
C PHE A 46 5.93 -3.81 7.75
N GLU A 47 7.03 -4.49 7.42
CA GLU A 47 7.69 -5.44 8.30
C GLU A 47 8.94 -4.79 8.91
N PRO A 48 8.98 -4.58 10.24
CA PRO A 48 10.16 -4.06 10.90
C PRO A 48 11.28 -5.10 10.84
N ALA A 49 12.44 -4.71 10.36
CA ALA A 49 13.63 -5.55 10.25
C ALA A 49 14.82 -4.83 10.91
N GLU A 50 15.51 -5.53 11.81
CA GLU A 50 16.74 -5.03 12.40
C GLU A 50 17.93 -5.38 11.49
N THR A 51 18.67 -4.36 11.08
CA THR A 51 19.85 -4.51 10.21
C THR A 51 21.07 -3.88 10.85
N GLU A 52 22.25 -4.13 10.29
CA GLU A 52 23.50 -3.43 10.69
C GLU A 52 23.39 -1.89 10.62
N ARG A 53 22.43 -1.36 9.85
CA ARG A 53 22.17 0.09 9.69
C ARG A 53 21.05 0.62 10.59
N GLY A 54 20.44 -0.22 11.42
CA GLY A 54 19.32 0.11 12.30
C GLY A 54 17.98 -0.50 11.86
N LYS A 55 16.88 0.04 12.41
CA LYS A 55 15.51 -0.40 12.13
C LYS A 55 15.07 -0.01 10.72
N GLN A 56 14.76 -1.00 9.89
CA GLN A 56 14.35 -0.84 8.50
C GLN A 56 12.93 -1.37 8.29
N ALA A 57 12.17 -0.74 7.39
CA ALA A 57 10.87 -1.19 6.94
C ALA A 57 11.02 -2.02 5.64
N GLN A 58 10.56 -3.27 5.67
CA GLN A 58 10.49 -4.17 4.52
C GLN A 58 9.04 -4.43 4.09
N ASN A 59 8.83 -4.93 2.87
CA ASN A 59 7.49 -5.25 2.33
C ASN A 59 6.46 -4.14 2.54
N VAL A 60 6.81 -2.90 2.17
CA VAL A 60 5.95 -1.74 2.43
C VAL A 60 4.75 -1.76 1.48
N LYS A 61 3.55 -1.80 2.06
CA LYS A 61 2.26 -1.80 1.37
C LYS A 61 1.45 -0.58 1.78
N LEU A 62 0.88 0.13 0.82
CA LEU A 62 -0.07 1.20 1.11
C LEU A 62 -1.37 0.60 1.66
N LEU A 63 -1.81 1.05 2.84
CA LEU A 63 -3.11 0.67 3.40
C LEU A 63 -4.16 1.74 3.12
N GLN A 64 -3.79 3.01 3.28
CA GLN A 64 -4.69 4.13 3.05
C GLN A 64 -3.93 5.30 2.43
N LYS A 65 -4.44 5.81 1.30
CA LYS A 65 -3.98 7.07 0.72
C LYS A 65 -4.47 8.24 1.56
N GLY A 66 -3.58 9.12 1.99
CA GLY A 66 -3.82 10.27 2.85
C GLY A 66 -4.63 11.40 2.21
N SER A 67 -5.45 11.14 1.20
CA SER A 67 -6.20 12.18 0.49
C SER A 67 -7.51 11.68 -0.13
N GLU A 68 -8.31 10.89 0.59
CA GLU A 68 -9.65 10.45 0.13
C GLU A 68 -10.72 10.49 1.26
N VAL A 69 -10.57 11.35 2.27
CA VAL A 69 -11.70 11.69 3.16
C VAL A 69 -12.61 12.65 2.40
N GLY A 70 -13.43 12.08 1.51
CA GLY A 70 -14.34 12.80 0.65
C GLY A 70 -15.14 11.89 -0.27
N LYS A 71 -15.93 10.97 0.30
CA LYS A 71 -17.01 10.20 -0.35
C LYS A 71 -16.64 9.46 -1.64
N GLU A 72 -16.32 8.17 -1.52
CA GLU A 72 -16.73 7.20 -2.53
C GLU A 72 -17.19 5.94 -1.80
N SER A 73 -18.51 5.81 -1.73
CA SER A 73 -19.19 4.59 -1.37
C SER A 73 -19.13 3.62 -2.55
N ALA A 74 -18.95 2.34 -2.23
CA ALA A 74 -19.40 1.16 -2.97
C ALA A 74 -18.90 0.94 -4.41
N GLU A 75 -18.05 -0.08 -4.59
CA GLU A 75 -18.02 -1.04 -5.72
C GLU A 75 -16.91 -2.08 -5.42
N GLY A 76 -17.08 -3.39 -5.53
CA GLY A 76 -18.23 -4.20 -5.89
C GLY A 76 -18.03 -5.62 -5.34
N ALA A 77 -19.11 -6.18 -4.82
CA ALA A 77 -19.25 -7.59 -4.51
C ALA A 77 -20.14 -8.20 -5.58
N GLU A 78 -19.63 -9.09 -6.41
CA GLU A 78 -20.39 -10.11 -7.17
C GLU A 78 -19.41 -10.86 -8.07
N SER A 79 -19.13 -12.14 -7.78
CA SER A 79 -19.89 -13.32 -8.20
C SER A 79 -19.87 -13.55 -9.71
N ALA A 80 -19.20 -14.61 -10.13
CA ALA A 80 -19.55 -15.32 -11.35
C ALA A 80 -19.67 -16.82 -11.00
N GLU A 81 -20.86 -17.17 -10.50
CA GLU A 81 -21.41 -18.52 -10.63
C GLU A 81 -21.74 -18.81 -12.10
N GLY A 82 -21.81 -20.10 -12.43
CA GLY A 82 -21.91 -20.60 -13.79
C GLY A 82 -23.31 -20.68 -14.40
N ALA A 83 -23.33 -21.35 -15.56
CA ALA A 83 -24.47 -21.67 -16.43
C ALA A 83 -25.04 -20.43 -17.16
N GLU A 84 -25.51 -20.47 -18.41
CA GLU A 84 -26.22 -21.52 -19.12
C GLU A 84 -26.37 -21.15 -20.62
N SER A 85 -26.37 -22.19 -21.45
CA SER A 85 -27.03 -22.40 -22.75
C SER A 85 -26.74 -21.59 -24.02
N THR A 86 -26.49 -22.44 -25.03
CA THR A 86 -26.69 -22.36 -26.47
C THR A 86 -28.08 -21.85 -26.90
N GLU A 87 -28.14 -21.05 -27.98
CA GLU A 87 -29.22 -21.01 -28.99
C GLU A 87 -28.69 -20.16 -30.16
N GLU A 88 -28.24 -20.72 -31.30
CA GLU A 88 -29.01 -21.09 -32.51
C GLU A 88 -30.01 -20.02 -33.01
N SER A 89 -29.76 -19.47 -34.22
CA SER A 89 -30.69 -18.90 -35.22
C SER A 89 -29.93 -17.85 -36.06
N ASN A 90 -29.35 -18.20 -37.21
CA ASN A 90 -29.94 -18.23 -38.55
C ASN A 90 -30.43 -16.86 -39.05
N GLU A 91 -29.65 -16.24 -39.96
CA GLU A 91 -30.14 -15.72 -41.24
C GLU A 91 -29.00 -15.69 -42.28
#